data_AF-A0A829NP17-F1
#
_entry.id   AF-A0A829NP17-F1
#
_cell.length_a   1.000
_cell.length_b   1.000
_cell.length_c   1.000
_cell.angle_alpha   90.00
_cell.angle_beta   90.00
_cell.angle_gamma   90.00
#
_symmetry.space_group_name_H-M   'P 1'
#
loop_
_entity.id
_entity.type
_entity.pdbx_description
1 polymer ?
#
loop_
_entity_poly.entity_id
_entity_poly.type
_entity_poly.pdbx_seq_one_letter_code
_entity_poly.pdbx_strand_id
1 'polypeptide(L)'
;MAVFANILKTLRTDKHLSQQELATRLGISKSAVSMYEQGRREPDFDILNKIADIFQVDADYLLGRSSLSHEPEPVTIAAHLDTSDLTQAELDDVEKYIQFIRSKRKQ
;
A
#
# COMPACT_ATOMS: atom_id res chain seq x y z
N MET A 1 11.62 15.85 11.30
CA MET A 1 12.13 14.46 11.28
C MET A 1 11.28 13.46 12.06
N ALA A 2 10.17 13.83 12.71
CA ALA A 2 9.30 12.90 13.44
C ALA A 2 8.28 12.14 12.56
N VAL A 3 8.06 12.58 11.32
CA VAL A 3 6.99 12.05 10.46
C VAL A 3 7.27 10.61 10.03
N PHE A 4 8.42 10.35 9.40
CA PHE A 4 8.83 8.99 9.02
C PHE A 4 8.87 8.03 10.21
N ALA A 5 9.45 8.47 11.33
CA ALA A 5 9.56 7.67 12.55
C ALA A 5 8.19 7.21 13.08
N ASN A 6 7.21 8.12 13.09
CA ASN A 6 5.84 7.81 13.49
C ASN A 6 5.16 6.87 12.50
N ILE A 7 5.27 7.14 11.19
CA ILE A 7 4.64 6.32 10.15
C ILE A 7 5.18 4.88 10.18
N LEU A 8 6.50 4.71 10.25
CA LEU A 8 7.12 3.39 10.34
C LEU A 8 6.63 2.62 11.57
N LYS A 9 6.57 3.29 12.72
CA LYS A 9 6.09 2.68 13.96
C LYS A 9 4.63 2.23 13.83
N THR A 10 3.77 3.08 13.27
CA THR A 10 2.36 2.78 13.02
C THR A 10 2.19 1.58 12.09
N LEU A 11 2.83 1.59 10.92
CA LEU A 11 2.79 0.48 9.96
C LEU A 11 3.23 -0.84 10.59
N ARG A 12 4.30 -0.80 11.38
CA ARG A 12 4.80 -1.98 12.09
C ARG A 12 3.76 -2.50 13.10
N THR A 13 3.17 -1.62 13.90
CA THR A 13 2.18 -2.03 14.92
C THR A 13 0.87 -2.52 14.32
N ASP A 14 0.43 -1.93 13.20
CA ASP A 14 -0.80 -2.33 12.50
C ASP A 14 -0.67 -3.72 11.87
N LYS A 15 0.55 -4.12 11.49
CA LYS A 15 0.87 -5.49 11.06
C LYS A 15 1.24 -6.42 12.22
N HIS A 16 1.08 -5.98 13.47
CA HIS A 16 1.44 -6.73 14.69
C HIS A 16 2.88 -7.25 14.72
N LEU A 17 3.81 -6.55 14.08
CA LEU A 17 5.22 -6.94 14.05
C LEU A 17 5.96 -6.37 15.26
N SER A 18 6.82 -7.15 15.88
CA SER A 18 7.85 -6.66 16.79
C SER A 18 8.96 -5.94 16.01
N GLN A 19 9.72 -5.07 16.69
CA GLN A 19 10.91 -4.45 16.08
C GLN A 19 11.94 -5.49 15.62
N GLN A 20 12.01 -6.64 16.30
CA GLN A 20 12.92 -7.72 15.92
C GLN A 20 12.47 -8.41 14.62
N GLU A 21 11.18 -8.67 14.46
CA GLU A 21 10.66 -9.28 13.23
C GLU A 21 10.81 -8.36 12.02
N LEU A 22 10.54 -7.06 12.19
CA LEU A 22 10.79 -6.09 11.12
C LEU A 22 12.28 -6.02 10.76
N ALA A 23 13.16 -6.01 11.76
CA ALA A 23 14.61 -6.01 11.54
C ALA A 23 15.07 -7.25 10.76
N THR A 24 14.55 -8.43 11.10
CA THR A 24 14.82 -9.68 10.38
C THR A 24 14.37 -9.60 8.92
N ARG A 25 13.17 -9.06 8.64
CA ARG A 25 12.66 -8.89 7.27
C ARG A 25 13.50 -7.91 6.45
N LEU A 26 14.00 -6.86 7.08
CA LEU A 26 14.84 -5.84 6.44
C LEU A 26 16.32 -6.26 6.30
N GLY A 27 16.74 -7.30 7.03
CA GLY A 27 18.14 -7.72 7.08
C GLY A 27 19.05 -6.75 7.86
N ILE A 28 18.50 -6.08 8.88
CA ILE A 28 19.21 -5.09 9.72
C ILE A 28 19.13 -5.46 11.20
N SER A 29 19.84 -4.71 12.06
CA SER A 29 19.75 -4.91 13.51
C SER A 29 18.46 -4.33 14.09
N LYS A 30 17.95 -4.93 15.17
CA LYS A 30 16.83 -4.39 15.96
C LYS A 30 17.09 -2.96 16.42
N SER A 31 18.34 -2.65 16.78
CA SER A 31 18.75 -1.31 17.18
C SER A 31 18.55 -0.29 16.06
N ALA A 32 18.84 -0.67 14.80
CA ALA A 32 18.59 0.21 13.65
C ALA A 32 17.11 0.56 13.51
N VAL A 33 16.21 -0.44 13.59
CA VAL A 33 14.75 -0.20 13.59
C VAL A 33 14.33 0.72 14.74
N SER A 34 14.85 0.49 15.95
CA SER A 34 14.55 1.35 17.10
C SER A 34 15.04 2.79 16.90
N MET A 35 16.20 3.00 16.28
CA MET A 35 16.69 4.35 15.98
C MET A 35 15.84 5.05 14.92
N TYR A 36 15.35 4.32 13.91
CA TYR A 36 14.41 4.83 12.92
C TYR A 36 13.10 5.29 13.56
N GLU A 37 12.49 4.45 14.40
CA GLU A 37 11.23 4.78 15.09
C GLU A 37 11.37 5.88 16.15
N GLN A 38 12.58 6.19 16.58
CA GLN A 38 12.88 7.31 17.47
C GLN A 38 13.29 8.58 16.72
N GLY A 39 13.42 8.53 15.38
CA GLY A 39 13.90 9.63 14.56
C GLY A 39 15.37 10.00 14.82
N ARG A 40 16.16 9.09 15.40
CA ARG A 40 17.60 9.29 15.68
C ARG A 40 18.48 8.96 14.48
N ARG A 41 17.94 8.20 13.53
CA ARG A 41 18.61 7.78 12.29
C ARG A 41 17.55 7.71 11.20
N GLU A 42 17.97 7.97 9.97
CA GLU A 42 17.16 7.74 8.77
C GLU A 42 17.67 6.49 8.03
N PRO A 43 16.77 5.73 7.37
CA PRO A 43 17.19 4.64 6.50
C PRO A 43 17.90 5.19 5.26
N ASP A 44 18.74 4.36 4.64
CA ASP A 44 19.19 4.62 3.26
C ASP A 44 18.06 4.30 2.27
N PHE A 45 18.34 4.58 0.98
CA PHE A 45 17.37 4.38 -0.09
C PHE A 45 16.94 2.91 -0.23
N ASP A 46 17.87 1.97 -0.09
CA ASP A 46 17.58 0.53 -0.22
C ASP A 46 16.68 0.04 0.91
N ILE A 47 16.94 0.45 2.15
CA ILE A 47 16.10 0.12 3.30
C ILE A 47 14.74 0.80 3.19
N LEU A 48 14.68 2.05 2.72
CA LEU A 48 13.42 2.77 2.51
C LEU A 48 12.52 2.01 1.52
N ASN A 49 13.06 1.57 0.38
CA ASN A 49 12.32 0.78 -0.60
C ASN A 49 11.85 -0.57 -0.04
N LYS A 50 12.69 -1.27 0.72
CA LYS A 50 12.28 -2.53 1.37
C LYS A 50 11.14 -2.31 2.37
N ILE A 51 11.15 -1.20 3.12
CA ILE A 51 10.05 -0.84 4.02
C ILE A 51 8.77 -0.63 3.20
N ALA A 52 8.87 0.12 2.10
CA ALA A 52 7.76 0.40 1.18
C ALA A 52 7.14 -0.92 0.67
N ASP A 53 7.96 -1.85 0.19
CA ASP A 53 7.54 -3.16 -0.31
C ASP A 53 6.88 -4.03 0.76
N ILE A 54 7.47 -4.10 1.97
CA ILE A 54 6.95 -4.90 3.09
C ILE A 54 5.54 -4.44 3.50
N PHE A 55 5.31 -3.13 3.49
CA PHE A 55 4.06 -2.54 3.93
C PHE A 55 3.09 -2.23 2.78
N GLN A 56 3.51 -2.42 1.52
CA GLN A 56 2.73 -2.12 0.31
C GLN A 56 2.27 -0.65 0.29
N VAL A 57 3.21 0.26 0.54
CA VAL A 57 3.00 1.72 0.52
C VAL A 57 4.08 2.38 -0.33
N ASP A 58 3.87 3.63 -0.75
CA ASP A 58 4.90 4.38 -1.46
C ASP A 58 5.96 4.96 -0.50
N ALA A 59 7.15 5.22 -1.04
CA ALA A 59 8.16 6.01 -0.33
C ALA A 59 7.63 7.41 0.05
N ASP A 60 6.78 8.02 -0.79
CA ASP A 60 6.15 9.31 -0.48
C ASP A 60 5.21 9.23 0.73
N TYR A 61 4.52 8.10 0.93
CA TYR A 61 3.73 7.87 2.13
C TYR A 61 4.63 7.78 3.35
N LEU A 62 5.72 6.99 3.29
CA LEU A 62 6.70 6.87 4.39
C LEU A 62 7.31 8.23 4.78
N LEU A 63 7.53 9.11 3.80
CA LEU A 63 8.07 10.46 4.03
C LEU A 63 6.99 11.47 4.46
N GLY A 64 5.71 11.06 4.53
CA GLY A 64 4.58 11.91 4.88
C GLY A 64 4.28 13.00 3.83
N ARG A 65 4.62 12.73 2.57
CA ARG A 65 4.38 13.61 1.41
C ARG A 65 3.05 13.30 0.72
N SER A 66 2.43 12.15 1.01
CA SER A 66 1.11 11.76 0.53
C SER A 66 0.26 11.18 1.67
N SER A 67 -1.07 11.35 1.57
CA SER A 67 -2.05 10.74 2.50
C SER A 67 -2.58 9.39 2.01
N LEU A 68 -2.06 8.89 0.88
CA LEU A 68 -2.58 7.71 0.21
C LEU A 68 -1.93 6.45 0.80
N SER A 69 -2.67 5.75 1.66
CA SER A 69 -2.61 4.30 1.67
C SER A 69 -3.03 3.82 0.28
N HIS A 70 -2.28 2.91 -0.32
CA HIS A 70 -2.64 2.23 -1.56
C HIS A 70 -3.94 1.42 -1.35
N GLU A 71 -5.10 2.07 -1.38
CA GLU A 71 -6.26 1.43 -1.98
C GLU A 71 -5.83 1.14 -3.43
N PRO A 72 -5.96 -0.10 -3.93
CA PRO A 72 -5.54 -0.39 -5.28
C PRO A 72 -6.24 0.57 -6.23
N GLU A 73 -5.46 1.45 -6.87
CA GLU A 73 -5.93 2.30 -7.95
C GLU A 73 -6.72 1.41 -8.91
N PRO A 74 -7.96 1.80 -9.29
CA PRO A 74 -8.77 0.98 -10.17
C PRO A 74 -8.00 0.77 -11.48
N VAL A 75 -7.56 -0.47 -11.70
CA VAL A 75 -6.93 -0.86 -12.97
C VAL A 75 -7.97 -0.64 -14.06
N THR A 76 -7.76 0.38 -14.88
CA THR A 76 -8.70 0.75 -15.94
C THR A 76 -8.48 -0.18 -17.12
N ILE A 77 -9.20 -1.30 -17.15
CA ILE A 77 -9.10 -2.31 -18.23
C ILE A 77 -9.80 -1.83 -19.52
N ALA A 78 -10.76 -0.92 -19.41
CA ALA A 78 -11.67 -0.54 -20.51
C ALA A 78 -11.32 0.78 -21.23
N ALA A 79 -10.18 1.42 -20.95
CA ALA A 79 -9.87 2.76 -21.49
C ALA A 79 -9.83 2.87 -23.03
N HIS A 80 -9.73 1.73 -23.73
CA HIS A 80 -9.66 1.66 -25.20
C HIS A 80 -10.86 0.95 -25.85
N LEU A 81 -11.88 0.57 -25.07
CA LEU A 81 -13.11 0.01 -25.64
C LEU A 81 -13.92 1.18 -26.18
N ASP A 82 -14.19 1.18 -27.49
CA ASP A 82 -15.19 2.06 -28.06
C ASP A 82 -16.55 1.56 -27.56
N THR A 83 -17.18 2.34 -26.68
CA THR A 83 -18.50 2.04 -26.13
C THR A 83 -19.59 2.83 -26.84
N SER A 84 -19.27 3.54 -27.92
CA SER A 84 -20.22 4.39 -28.65
C SER A 84 -21.27 3.59 -29.42
N ASP A 85 -21.02 2.31 -29.66
CA ASP A 85 -21.92 1.35 -30.30
C ASP A 85 -22.80 0.58 -29.31
N LEU A 86 -22.59 0.73 -28.00
CA LEU A 86 -23.37 0.07 -26.96
C LEU A 86 -24.63 0.86 -26.61
N THR A 87 -25.75 0.16 -26.52
CA THR A 87 -27.01 0.70 -26.00
C THR A 87 -26.99 0.74 -24.47
N GLN A 88 -27.88 1.56 -23.89
CA GLN A 88 -28.02 1.64 -22.43
C GLN A 88 -28.32 0.27 -21.79
N ALA A 89 -29.15 -0.56 -22.44
CA ALA A 89 -29.48 -1.89 -21.93
C ALA A 89 -28.25 -2.82 -21.88
N GLU A 90 -27.36 -2.72 -22.87
CA GLU A 90 -26.12 -3.50 -22.91
C GLU A 90 -25.11 -3.03 -21.86
N LEU A 91 -25.03 -1.72 -21.62
CA LEU A 91 -24.24 -1.17 -20.51
C LEU A 91 -24.76 -1.66 -19.15
N ASP A 92 -26.09 -1.66 -18.97
CA ASP A 92 -26.72 -2.16 -17.74
C ASP A 92 -26.41 -3.65 -17.51
N ASP A 93 -26.35 -4.45 -18.58
CA ASP A 93 -26.01 -5.86 -18.49
C ASP A 93 -24.54 -6.10 -18.13
N VAL A 94 -23.62 -5.29 -18.66
CA VAL A 94 -22.21 -5.28 -18.23
C VAL A 94 -22.10 -4.94 -16.74
N GLU A 95 -22.83 -3.93 -16.28
CA GLU A 95 -22.83 -3.55 -14.85
C GLU A 95 -23.35 -4.69 -13.96
N LYS A 96 -24.48 -5.31 -14.33
CA LYS A 96 -25.02 -6.48 -13.62
C LYS A 96 -24.01 -7.62 -13.57
N TYR A 97 -23.28 -7.87 -14.65
CA TYR A 97 -22.25 -8.90 -14.70
C TYR A 97 -21.09 -8.58 -13.75
N ILE A 98 -20.60 -7.34 -13.72
CA ILE A 98 -19.56 -6.92 -12.76
C ILE A 98 -20.04 -7.12 -11.31
N GLN A 99 -21.29 -6.75 -11.00
CA GLN A 99 -21.86 -6.96 -9.67
C GLN A 99 -21.98 -8.44 -9.30
N PHE A 100 -22.35 -9.30 -10.24
CA PHE A 100 -22.37 -10.74 -10.06
C PHE A 100 -20.98 -11.33 -9.78
N ILE A 101 -19.94 -10.90 -10.50
CA ILE A 101 -18.56 -11.32 -10.23
C ILE A 101 -18.12 -10.86 -8.84
N ARG A 102 -18.48 -9.65 -8.42
CA ARG A 102 -18.18 -9.13 -7.07
C ARG A 102 -18.87 -9.95 -5.97
N SER A 103 -20.12 -10.36 -6.16
CA SER A 103 -20.86 -11.13 -5.15
C SER A 103 -20.29 -12.54 -4.94
N LYS A 104 -19.77 -13.17 -5.99
CA LYS A 104 -19.09 -14.47 -5.92
C LYS A 104 -17.81 -14.49 -5.08
N ARG A 105 -17.16 -13.34 -4.87
CA ARG A 105 -15.94 -13.25 -4.03
C ARG A 105 -16.22 -13.19 -2.53
N LYS A 106 -17.48 -13.00 -2.13
CA LYS A 106 -17.90 -12.86 -0.73
C LYS A 106 -18.54 -14.14 -0.15
N GLN A 107 -18.62 -15.22 -0.92
CA GLN A 107 -18.98 -16.57 -0.47
C GLN A 107 -17.73 -17.43 -0.38
#